data_AF-A0AAU9AJW9-F1
#
_entry.id   AF-A0AAU9AJW9-F1
#
_cell.length_a   1.000
_cell.length_b   1.000
_cell.length_c   1.000
_cell.angle_alpha   90.00
_cell.angle_beta   90.00
_cell.angle_gamma   90.00
#
_symmetry.space_group_name_H-M   'P 1'
#
loop_
_entity.id
_entity.type
_entity.pdbx_description
1 polymer ?
#
loop_
_entity_poly.entity_id
_entity_poly.type
_entity_poly.pdbx_seq_one_letter_code
_entity_poly.pdbx_strand_id
1 'polypeptide(L)'
;MDSPTDHPHGAARDVINADAIRAAIDRRSQQRRDHADIARWLRSHFFRWAIGRFAHVMPVRSVEQWRVCMGARTPPDWLLRKLDADGAAAMLYIDPEHRLLRERESRLVEFFNARLHSRLAGKFQRVAFDAAETAWQRDHQRMQRRSARGWWPSQPHALSDVVTTPNGRFVELRGSGGTLRAELAYESFHMQHCLGQFEDRERLQGGYGEYYARSCEQGRIRLFSLRDGGNRPHVTVSLIEDLGEWSLEQIKGKQNTVPAARYVPDVLRLLNALRPRDIGSRDLLQLGIVARADAVADDGLPAYVGYAQLDDRRRQHALLCAATQLLRQHPRADPLTQWLALGAGAAILGEVAAPHRPVLAALLAMRAPVGEDDAAAPAQEAPFAALARQFPQWPTAAPVPAATADRSRVGGWLRRWLGASLPEAERSARTQRQWALAVAEPLLFRIGLDGAIARTRLAAPAGVPERLREQVEAELAAEHDGTDIGARFCTGFFRIPYLAHPQLLALSADTDTDPARDLLAWHAMRQSYLLRLLAAWQRIDDAQGWTLALLNAQRVQDCFDSWPEFGAAAARGHATWLRWNGREARHARATEVALQDFQEQFGCPWQRLRWSDFDLAQAVAAPAARVEA
;
A
#
# COMPACT_ATOMS: atom_id res chain seq x y z
N MET A 1 -52.30 -30.01 26.09
CA MET A 1 -52.25 -31.15 27.00
C MET A 1 -51.25 -30.79 28.10
N ASP A 2 -51.84 -30.39 29.23
CA ASP A 2 -51.33 -30.09 30.57
C ASP A 2 -49.93 -29.49 30.74
N SER A 3 -49.93 -28.20 31.12
CA SER A 3 -48.79 -27.47 31.68
C SER A 3 -48.22 -28.21 32.89
N PRO A 4 -46.87 -28.29 33.02
CA PRO A 4 -46.26 -28.80 34.23
C PRO A 4 -46.53 -27.80 35.35
N THR A 5 -47.12 -28.30 36.43
CA THR A 5 -47.32 -27.59 37.68
C THR A 5 -46.00 -27.03 38.20
N ASP A 6 -45.98 -25.71 38.37
CA ASP A 6 -44.86 -24.94 38.88
C ASP A 6 -44.63 -25.30 40.36
N HIS A 7 -43.63 -26.15 40.63
CA HIS A 7 -43.17 -26.39 42.00
C HIS A 7 -42.27 -25.22 42.42
N PRO A 8 -42.48 -24.61 43.60
CA PRO A 8 -41.69 -23.48 44.06
C PRO A 8 -40.21 -23.84 44.17
N HIS A 9 -39.36 -22.96 43.65
CA HIS A 9 -37.90 -23.03 43.75
C HIS A 9 -37.45 -23.20 45.21
N GLY A 10 -37.04 -24.42 45.58
CA GLY A 10 -36.33 -24.68 46.85
C GLY A 10 -36.79 -25.88 47.66
N ALA A 11 -37.96 -26.47 47.40
CA ALA A 11 -38.36 -27.71 48.07
C ALA A 11 -37.64 -28.91 47.43
N ALA A 12 -36.88 -29.67 48.23
CA ALA A 12 -36.24 -30.90 47.75
C ALA A 12 -37.33 -31.87 47.27
N ARG A 13 -37.27 -32.26 45.99
CA ARG A 13 -38.14 -33.31 45.47
C ARG A 13 -37.82 -34.61 46.20
N ASP A 14 -38.86 -35.32 46.57
CA ASP A 14 -38.76 -36.58 47.29
C ASP A 14 -38.30 -37.73 46.36
N VAL A 15 -37.00 -37.79 46.10
CA VAL A 15 -36.40 -38.77 45.18
C VAL A 15 -35.92 -40.01 45.94
N ILE A 16 -36.52 -41.18 45.66
CA ILE A 16 -36.30 -42.43 46.42
C ILE A 16 -34.92 -43.06 46.18
N ASN A 17 -34.28 -42.75 45.06
CA ASN A 17 -33.03 -43.38 44.62
C ASN A 17 -31.88 -42.36 44.48
N ALA A 18 -31.91 -41.28 45.26
CA ALA A 18 -30.89 -40.24 45.24
C ALA A 18 -29.46 -40.78 45.38
N ASP A 19 -29.23 -41.77 46.26
CA ASP A 19 -27.92 -42.40 46.43
C ASP A 19 -27.45 -43.16 45.19
N ALA A 20 -28.38 -43.81 44.48
CA ALA A 20 -28.06 -44.51 43.23
C ALA A 20 -27.66 -43.53 42.12
N ILE A 21 -28.31 -42.36 42.05
CA ILE A 21 -27.96 -41.29 41.11
C ILE A 21 -26.55 -40.76 41.42
N ARG A 22 -26.26 -40.48 42.70
CA ARG A 22 -24.93 -40.02 43.13
C ARG A 22 -23.85 -41.04 42.80
N ALA A 23 -24.07 -42.32 43.13
CA ALA A 23 -23.14 -43.40 42.83
C ALA A 23 -22.92 -43.60 41.32
N ALA A 24 -23.95 -43.39 40.50
CA ALA A 24 -23.82 -43.44 39.04
C ALA A 24 -22.98 -42.28 38.49
N ILE A 25 -23.17 -41.05 39.00
CA ILE A 25 -22.33 -39.89 38.66
C ILE A 25 -20.86 -40.14 39.03
N ASP A 26 -20.59 -40.60 40.26
CA ASP A 26 -19.23 -40.88 40.72
C ASP A 26 -18.56 -41.96 39.85
N ARG A 27 -19.26 -43.07 39.60
CA ARG A 27 -18.78 -44.18 38.77
C ARG A 27 -18.43 -43.70 37.36
N ARG A 28 -19.31 -42.95 36.71
CA ARG A 28 -19.05 -42.41 35.36
C ARG A 28 -17.89 -41.43 35.34
N SER A 29 -17.77 -40.59 36.38
CA SER A 29 -16.67 -39.64 36.50
C SER A 29 -15.32 -40.34 36.69
N GLN A 30 -15.27 -41.41 37.49
CA GLN A 30 -14.09 -42.26 37.65
C GLN A 30 -13.72 -42.98 36.35
N GLN A 31 -14.71 -43.53 35.63
CA GLN A 31 -14.50 -44.20 34.34
C GLN A 31 -13.89 -43.26 33.29
N ARG A 32 -14.36 -42.00 33.22
CA ARG A 32 -13.80 -40.97 32.33
C ARG A 32 -12.47 -40.37 32.81
N ARG A 33 -12.09 -40.62 34.07
CA ARG A 33 -10.95 -39.97 34.75
C ARG A 33 -11.08 -38.44 34.73
N ASP A 34 -12.27 -37.92 35.04
CA ASP A 34 -12.50 -36.48 35.06
C ASP A 34 -11.58 -35.78 36.08
N HIS A 35 -11.16 -34.54 35.80
CA HIS A 35 -10.39 -33.72 36.74
C HIS A 35 -11.13 -33.54 38.08
N ALA A 36 -10.39 -33.47 39.20
CA ALA A 36 -10.96 -33.45 40.56
C ALA A 36 -12.01 -32.34 40.77
N ASP A 37 -11.78 -31.15 40.20
CA ASP A 37 -12.75 -30.06 40.27
C ASP A 37 -14.05 -30.33 39.49
N ILE A 38 -13.97 -31.07 38.38
CA ILE A 38 -15.13 -31.46 37.56
C ILE A 38 -15.91 -32.54 38.30
N ALA A 39 -15.23 -33.58 38.80
CA ALA A 39 -15.84 -34.63 39.61
C ALA A 39 -16.59 -34.04 40.83
N ARG A 40 -15.94 -33.11 41.54
CA ARG A 40 -16.56 -32.39 42.67
C ARG A 40 -17.79 -31.58 42.25
N TRP A 41 -17.75 -30.93 41.09
CA TRP A 41 -18.87 -30.15 40.55
C TRP A 41 -20.05 -31.04 40.17
N LEU A 42 -19.79 -32.18 39.52
CA LEU A 42 -20.80 -33.17 39.17
C LEU A 42 -21.49 -33.73 40.43
N ARG A 43 -20.71 -34.09 41.45
CA ARG A 43 -21.21 -34.62 42.72
C ARG A 43 -22.06 -33.62 43.52
N SER A 44 -21.91 -32.32 43.25
CA SER A 44 -22.59 -31.24 43.99
C SER A 44 -23.67 -30.54 43.17
N HIS A 45 -23.32 -29.84 42.09
CA HIS A 45 -24.23 -29.00 41.30
C HIS A 45 -25.07 -29.83 40.33
N PHE A 46 -24.45 -30.75 39.59
CA PHE A 46 -25.19 -31.64 38.68
C PHE A 46 -26.14 -32.55 39.44
N PHE A 47 -25.67 -33.17 40.53
CA PHE A 47 -26.52 -33.97 41.41
C PHE A 47 -27.74 -33.20 41.95
N ARG A 48 -27.54 -31.98 42.48
CA ARG A 48 -28.64 -31.14 42.99
C ARG A 48 -29.66 -30.80 41.90
N TRP A 49 -29.19 -30.48 40.70
CA TRP A 49 -30.08 -30.27 39.56
C TRP A 49 -30.83 -31.55 39.17
N ALA A 50 -30.15 -32.70 39.13
CA ALA A 50 -30.74 -33.97 38.75
C ALA A 50 -31.93 -34.33 39.66
N ILE A 51 -31.73 -34.29 40.98
CA ILE A 51 -32.82 -34.60 41.92
C ILE A 51 -33.88 -33.49 41.99
N GLY A 52 -33.48 -32.22 41.83
CA GLY A 52 -34.38 -31.09 42.04
C GLY A 52 -35.22 -30.72 40.82
N ARG A 53 -34.73 -30.95 39.60
CA ARG A 53 -35.29 -30.31 38.38
C ARG A 53 -35.32 -31.19 37.14
N PHE A 54 -34.72 -32.38 37.15
CA PHE A 54 -34.79 -33.26 35.99
C PHE A 54 -36.23 -33.69 35.70
N ALA A 55 -36.71 -33.47 34.48
CA ALA A 55 -38.13 -33.64 34.14
C ALA A 55 -38.56 -35.12 34.00
N HIS A 56 -37.66 -35.98 33.52
CA HIS A 56 -37.99 -37.39 33.22
C HIS A 56 -37.89 -38.24 34.49
N VAL A 57 -39.00 -38.30 35.21
CA VAL A 57 -39.13 -39.02 36.48
C VAL A 57 -40.31 -39.98 36.40
N MET A 58 -40.24 -41.06 37.18
CA MET A 58 -41.36 -41.96 37.40
C MET A 58 -41.98 -41.66 38.77
N PRO A 59 -43.29 -41.33 38.84
CA PRO A 59 -43.97 -41.20 40.13
C PRO A 59 -44.16 -42.58 40.75
N VAL A 60 -43.92 -42.66 42.06
CA VAL A 60 -44.06 -43.84 42.90
C VAL A 60 -45.08 -43.54 43.98
N ARG A 61 -46.26 -44.13 43.83
CA ARG A 61 -47.44 -43.97 44.69
C ARG A 61 -47.88 -45.28 45.37
N SER A 62 -47.23 -46.39 45.05
CA SER A 62 -47.54 -47.68 45.66
C SER A 62 -46.29 -48.54 45.82
N VAL A 63 -46.40 -49.57 46.65
CA VAL A 63 -45.34 -50.55 46.87
C VAL A 63 -45.03 -51.32 45.58
N GLU A 64 -46.01 -51.58 44.74
CA GLU A 64 -45.83 -52.22 43.42
C GLU A 64 -44.96 -51.35 42.51
N GLN A 65 -45.26 -50.05 42.42
CA GLN A 65 -44.48 -49.11 41.61
C GLN A 65 -43.05 -48.95 42.14
N TRP A 66 -42.87 -48.99 43.46
CA TRP A 66 -41.56 -48.99 44.07
C TRP A 66 -40.77 -50.25 43.70
N ARG A 67 -41.40 -51.43 43.72
CA ARG A 67 -40.75 -52.70 43.32
C ARG A 67 -40.36 -52.70 41.84
N VAL A 68 -41.14 -52.07 40.96
CA VAL A 68 -40.76 -51.89 39.54
C VAL A 68 -39.48 -51.07 39.42
N CYS A 69 -39.31 -50.03 40.24
CA CYS A 69 -38.17 -49.12 40.14
C CYS A 69 -36.92 -49.63 40.90
N MET A 70 -37.11 -50.27 42.04
CA MET A 70 -36.04 -50.64 42.99
C MET A 70 -35.77 -52.15 43.06
N GLY A 71 -36.53 -52.96 42.31
CA GLY A 71 -36.42 -54.42 42.27
C GLY A 71 -37.02 -55.13 43.49
N ALA A 72 -36.55 -56.36 43.75
CA ALA A 72 -37.03 -57.23 44.83
C ALA A 72 -36.57 -56.82 46.25
N ARG A 73 -36.21 -55.55 46.46
CA ARG A 73 -35.80 -55.04 47.78
C ARG A 73 -37.01 -54.94 48.71
N THR A 74 -36.78 -54.78 50.01
CA THR A 74 -37.87 -54.47 50.96
C THR A 74 -38.06 -52.95 51.04
N PRO A 75 -39.29 -52.43 50.85
CA PRO A 75 -39.57 -51.01 51.03
C PRO A 75 -39.25 -50.60 52.48
N PRO A 76 -38.53 -49.48 52.71
CA PRO A 76 -38.22 -49.04 54.06
C PRO A 76 -39.46 -48.48 54.76
N ASP A 77 -39.54 -48.62 56.09
CA ASP A 77 -40.71 -48.25 56.90
C ASP A 77 -41.11 -46.77 56.78
N TRP A 78 -40.15 -45.88 56.51
CA TRP A 78 -40.44 -44.46 56.28
C TRP A 78 -41.21 -44.23 54.98
N LEU A 79 -40.98 -45.06 53.95
CA LEU A 79 -41.66 -44.97 52.66
C LEU A 79 -43.08 -45.51 52.79
N LEU A 80 -43.26 -46.65 53.47
CA LEU A 80 -44.58 -47.23 53.74
C LEU A 80 -45.49 -46.22 54.46
N ARG A 81 -45.00 -45.62 55.56
CA ARG A 81 -45.71 -44.55 56.30
C ARG A 81 -46.08 -43.34 55.44
N LYS A 82 -45.26 -43.03 54.43
CA LYS A 82 -45.50 -41.89 53.54
C LYS A 82 -46.48 -42.23 52.42
N LEU A 83 -46.52 -43.48 51.96
CA LEU A 83 -47.50 -43.96 50.99
C LEU A 83 -48.89 -44.17 51.62
N ASP A 84 -48.95 -44.53 52.90
CA ASP A 84 -50.19 -44.72 53.67
C ASP A 84 -50.83 -43.41 54.17
N ALA A 85 -50.12 -42.29 54.08
CA ALA A 85 -50.64 -40.99 54.53
C ALA A 85 -51.67 -40.42 53.53
N ASP A 86 -52.83 -40.02 54.04
CA ASP A 86 -53.94 -39.51 53.23
C ASP A 86 -53.53 -38.19 52.54
N GLY A 87 -53.61 -38.14 51.21
CA GLY A 87 -53.16 -37.00 50.40
C GLY A 87 -51.63 -36.90 50.15
N ALA A 88 -50.86 -37.96 50.39
CA ALA A 88 -49.41 -37.94 50.18
C ALA A 88 -48.98 -37.61 48.73
N ALA A 89 -47.99 -36.73 48.60
CA ALA A 89 -47.36 -36.43 47.32
C ALA A 89 -46.59 -37.65 46.78
N ALA A 90 -46.62 -37.86 45.46
CA ALA A 90 -45.90 -38.96 44.83
C ALA A 90 -44.40 -38.84 45.07
N MET A 91 -43.79 -39.94 45.52
CA MET A 91 -42.34 -40.07 45.55
C MET A 91 -41.82 -40.20 44.11
N LEU A 92 -40.55 -39.88 43.87
CA LEU A 92 -40.01 -39.81 42.52
C LEU A 92 -38.83 -40.76 42.35
N TYR A 93 -38.84 -41.51 41.26
CA TYR A 93 -37.71 -42.29 40.80
C TYR A 93 -37.10 -41.65 39.55
N ILE A 94 -35.78 -41.59 39.50
CA ILE A 94 -35.03 -41.12 38.33
C ILE A 94 -34.12 -42.25 37.88
N ASP A 95 -34.28 -42.75 36.65
CA ASP A 95 -33.32 -43.72 36.11
C ASP A 95 -31.90 -43.07 36.02
N PRO A 96 -30.91 -43.55 36.79
CA PRO A 96 -29.56 -42.98 36.76
C PRO A 96 -28.86 -43.12 35.41
N GLU A 97 -29.33 -44.01 34.56
CA GLU A 97 -28.81 -44.26 33.21
C GLU A 97 -29.69 -43.64 32.11
N HIS A 98 -30.69 -42.84 32.48
CA HIS A 98 -31.57 -42.18 31.53
C HIS A 98 -30.76 -41.39 30.49
N ARG A 99 -30.99 -41.65 29.20
CA ARG A 99 -30.22 -41.07 28.09
C ARG A 99 -30.07 -39.55 28.19
N LEU A 100 -31.17 -38.82 28.40
CA LEU A 100 -31.16 -37.36 28.51
C LEU A 100 -30.39 -36.83 29.73
N LEU A 101 -30.34 -37.58 30.84
CA LEU A 101 -29.54 -37.23 32.00
C LEU A 101 -28.05 -37.32 31.65
N ARG A 102 -27.65 -38.42 30.99
CA ARG A 102 -26.28 -38.66 30.54
C ARG A 102 -25.82 -37.68 29.46
N GLU A 103 -26.68 -37.32 28.53
CA GLU A 103 -26.38 -36.30 27.51
C GLU A 103 -26.08 -34.95 28.16
N ARG A 104 -26.88 -34.54 29.16
CA ARG A 104 -26.65 -33.30 29.91
C ARG A 104 -25.36 -33.35 30.72
N GLU A 105 -25.06 -34.48 31.35
CA GLU A 105 -23.79 -34.69 32.05
C GLU A 105 -22.60 -34.52 31.09
N SER A 106 -22.64 -35.20 29.94
CA SER A 106 -21.55 -35.17 28.94
C SER A 106 -21.26 -33.76 28.44
N ARG A 107 -22.31 -32.98 28.13
CA ARG A 107 -22.18 -31.56 27.70
C ARG A 107 -21.44 -30.71 28.73
N LEU A 108 -21.73 -30.91 30.01
CA LEU A 108 -21.10 -30.13 31.07
C LEU A 108 -19.66 -30.58 31.34
N VAL A 109 -19.39 -31.88 31.25
CA VAL A 109 -18.02 -32.41 31.29
C VAL A 109 -17.17 -31.80 30.16
N GLU A 110 -17.69 -31.77 28.94
CA GLU A 110 -17.06 -31.11 27.79
C GLU A 110 -16.82 -29.62 28.05
N PHE A 111 -17.84 -28.90 28.52
CA PHE A 111 -17.77 -27.47 28.84
C PHE A 111 -16.63 -27.11 29.81
N PHE A 112 -16.49 -27.90 30.88
CA PHE A 112 -15.49 -27.67 31.91
C PHE A 112 -14.09 -28.12 31.48
N ASN A 113 -13.97 -29.24 30.77
CA ASN A 113 -12.69 -29.70 30.23
C ASN A 113 -12.07 -28.66 29.28
N ALA A 114 -12.87 -28.06 28.41
CA ALA A 114 -12.43 -26.97 27.51
C ALA A 114 -11.93 -25.71 28.25
N ARG A 115 -12.07 -25.63 29.58
CA ARG A 115 -11.79 -24.46 30.41
C ARG A 115 -10.82 -24.71 31.55
N LEU A 116 -10.21 -25.89 31.63
CA LEU A 116 -9.22 -26.24 32.66
C LEU A 116 -8.01 -25.29 32.69
N HIS A 117 -7.68 -24.65 31.56
CA HIS A 117 -6.58 -23.69 31.44
C HIS A 117 -7.05 -22.24 31.28
N SER A 118 -8.32 -21.95 31.61
CA SER A 118 -8.90 -20.61 31.51
C SER A 118 -8.97 -19.91 32.88
N ARG A 119 -9.36 -18.64 32.90
CA ARG A 119 -9.66 -17.89 34.16
C ARG A 119 -10.80 -18.50 34.98
N LEU A 120 -11.57 -19.42 34.41
CA LEU A 120 -12.62 -20.17 35.11
C LEU A 120 -12.06 -21.36 35.90
N ALA A 121 -10.83 -21.79 35.62
CA ALA A 121 -10.15 -22.83 36.37
C ALA A 121 -10.08 -22.48 37.86
N GLY A 122 -10.37 -23.45 38.73
CA GLY A 122 -10.49 -23.24 40.18
C GLY A 122 -11.76 -22.52 40.66
N LYS A 123 -12.62 -22.04 39.75
CA LYS A 123 -13.89 -21.35 40.08
C LYS A 123 -15.13 -22.14 39.68
N PHE A 124 -14.99 -23.40 39.24
CA PHE A 124 -16.13 -24.22 38.77
C PHE A 124 -17.24 -24.34 39.82
N GLN A 125 -16.89 -24.47 41.10
CA GLN A 125 -17.86 -24.57 42.21
C GLN A 125 -18.68 -23.29 42.44
N ARG A 126 -18.33 -22.16 41.81
CA ARG A 126 -19.15 -20.94 41.83
C ARG A 126 -20.15 -20.88 40.69
N VAL A 127 -20.08 -21.82 39.74
CA VAL A 127 -20.95 -21.87 38.56
C VAL A 127 -22.13 -22.79 38.85
N ALA A 128 -23.34 -22.24 38.90
CA ALA A 128 -24.57 -23.04 39.01
C ALA A 128 -24.84 -23.83 37.72
N PHE A 129 -25.65 -24.90 37.82
CA PHE A 129 -25.98 -25.75 36.67
C PHE A 129 -26.54 -24.94 35.49
N ASP A 130 -27.58 -24.14 35.71
CA ASP A 130 -28.22 -23.35 34.65
C ASP A 130 -27.24 -22.37 33.98
N ALA A 131 -26.34 -21.78 34.77
CA ALA A 131 -25.33 -20.86 34.26
C ALA A 131 -24.31 -21.58 33.36
N ALA A 132 -23.87 -22.77 33.76
CA ALA A 132 -22.98 -23.63 32.96
C ALA A 132 -23.68 -24.10 31.67
N GLU A 133 -24.92 -24.55 31.77
CA GLU A 133 -25.71 -25.01 30.63
C GLU A 133 -25.98 -23.89 29.62
N THR A 134 -26.40 -22.71 30.09
CA THR A 134 -26.63 -21.54 29.24
C THR A 134 -25.33 -21.06 28.59
N ALA A 135 -24.19 -21.16 29.28
CA ALA A 135 -22.89 -20.82 28.71
C ALA A 135 -22.49 -21.81 27.61
N TRP A 136 -22.60 -23.12 27.84
CA TRP A 136 -22.32 -24.13 26.83
C TRP A 136 -23.21 -23.97 25.59
N GLN A 137 -24.51 -23.70 25.76
CA GLN A 137 -25.43 -23.46 24.64
C GLN A 137 -25.04 -22.23 23.83
N ARG A 138 -24.69 -21.13 24.51
CA ARG A 138 -24.23 -19.90 23.83
C ARG A 138 -22.93 -20.13 23.06
N ASP A 139 -22.00 -20.89 23.61
CA ASP A 139 -20.77 -21.26 22.91
C ASP A 139 -21.05 -22.10 21.67
N HIS A 140 -21.88 -23.13 21.80
CA HIS A 140 -22.26 -24.01 20.68
C HIS A 140 -23.01 -23.25 19.59
N GLN A 141 -23.97 -22.39 19.94
CA GLN A 141 -24.66 -21.53 18.98
C GLN A 141 -23.69 -20.55 18.29
N ARG A 142 -22.73 -20.00 19.05
CA ARG A 142 -21.69 -19.13 18.49
C ARG A 142 -20.77 -19.88 17.55
N MET A 143 -20.41 -21.12 17.86
CA MET A 143 -19.63 -22.00 16.98
C MET A 143 -20.42 -22.37 15.72
N GLN A 144 -21.69 -22.77 15.84
CA GLN A 144 -22.55 -23.07 14.70
C GLN A 144 -22.73 -21.86 13.76
N ARG A 145 -22.99 -20.66 14.31
CA ARG A 145 -23.07 -19.42 13.52
C ARG A 145 -21.75 -19.08 12.82
N ARG A 146 -20.61 -19.43 13.41
CA ARG A 146 -19.28 -19.24 12.82
C ARG A 146 -19.01 -20.29 11.73
N SER A 147 -19.35 -21.55 11.97
CA SER A 147 -19.24 -22.65 11.02
C SER A 147 -20.10 -22.40 9.77
N ALA A 148 -21.33 -21.92 9.93
CA ALA A 148 -22.20 -21.49 8.82
C ALA A 148 -21.58 -20.33 8.01
N ARG A 149 -20.70 -19.53 8.62
CA ARG A 149 -19.91 -18.48 7.97
C ARG A 149 -18.54 -18.99 7.46
N GLY A 150 -18.29 -20.30 7.48
CA GLY A 150 -17.07 -20.93 6.98
C GLY A 150 -15.89 -20.92 7.95
N TRP A 151 -16.11 -20.72 9.25
CA TRP A 151 -15.04 -20.78 10.24
C TRP A 151 -14.68 -22.22 10.62
N TRP A 152 -13.39 -22.53 10.53
CA TRP A 152 -12.79 -23.80 10.97
C TRP A 152 -11.66 -23.53 11.96
N PRO A 153 -11.40 -24.42 12.93
CA PRO A 153 -10.23 -24.29 13.81
C PRO A 153 -8.94 -24.53 13.02
N SER A 154 -7.89 -23.78 13.36
CA SER A 154 -6.54 -24.01 12.82
C SER A 154 -6.08 -25.44 13.11
N GLN A 155 -5.33 -26.00 12.18
CA GLN A 155 -4.74 -27.33 12.21
C GLN A 155 -3.22 -27.21 12.38
N PRO A 156 -2.67 -27.30 13.61
CA PRO A 156 -1.23 -27.16 13.84
C PRO A 156 -0.38 -28.13 13.03
N HIS A 157 -0.89 -29.32 12.74
CA HIS A 157 -0.22 -30.33 11.92
C HIS A 157 -0.14 -29.98 10.42
N ALA A 158 -0.89 -28.97 9.96
CA ALA A 158 -0.78 -28.44 8.61
C ALA A 158 0.26 -27.30 8.50
N LEU A 159 0.98 -26.98 9.57
CA LEU A 159 1.87 -25.82 9.63
C LEU A 159 3.32 -26.25 9.87
N SER A 160 4.24 -25.68 9.10
CA SER A 160 5.69 -25.82 9.32
C SER A 160 6.32 -24.46 9.52
N ASP A 161 7.12 -24.29 10.56
CA ASP A 161 7.85 -23.04 10.79
C ASP A 161 8.91 -22.78 9.73
N VAL A 162 9.00 -21.53 9.28
CA VAL A 162 9.96 -21.09 8.24
C VAL A 162 10.94 -20.08 8.82
N VAL A 163 10.43 -18.97 9.34
CA VAL A 163 11.28 -17.89 9.88
C VAL A 163 10.56 -17.14 11.01
N THR A 164 11.30 -16.80 12.06
CA THR A 164 10.82 -15.92 13.13
C THR A 164 11.06 -14.46 12.75
N THR A 165 10.08 -13.60 13.00
CA THR A 165 10.09 -12.21 12.57
C THR A 165 9.69 -11.29 13.74
N PRO A 166 9.90 -9.96 13.63
CA PRO A 166 9.59 -9.03 14.72
C PRO A 166 8.13 -9.08 15.19
N ASN A 167 7.19 -9.33 14.28
CA ASN A 167 5.76 -9.35 14.58
C ASN A 167 5.17 -10.76 14.74
N GLY A 168 5.98 -11.82 14.68
CA GLY A 168 5.49 -13.20 14.81
C GLY A 168 6.40 -14.23 14.14
N ARG A 169 5.80 -15.15 13.40
CA ARG A 169 6.50 -16.19 12.63
C ARG A 169 5.81 -16.43 11.29
N PHE A 170 6.59 -16.66 10.25
CA PHE A 170 6.05 -17.24 9.02
C PHE A 170 5.98 -18.75 9.14
N VAL A 171 4.81 -19.29 8.81
CA VAL A 171 4.59 -20.72 8.63
C VAL A 171 4.29 -21.02 7.17
N GLU A 172 4.77 -22.15 6.69
CA GLU A 172 4.31 -22.76 5.44
C GLU A 172 3.09 -23.64 5.75
N LEU A 173 2.04 -23.52 4.94
CA LEU A 173 0.85 -24.38 5.02
C LEU A 173 1.17 -25.69 4.29
N ARG A 174 1.71 -26.66 5.03
CA ARG A 174 2.12 -27.98 4.54
C ARG A 174 1.14 -29.04 5.01
N GLY A 175 0.50 -29.75 4.09
CA GLY A 175 -0.41 -30.83 4.41
C GLY A 175 -1.18 -31.29 3.17
N SER A 176 -2.12 -32.22 3.37
CA SER A 176 -3.02 -32.69 2.33
C SER A 176 -4.39 -33.04 2.91
N GLY A 177 -5.36 -33.24 2.02
CA GLY A 177 -6.71 -33.67 2.39
C GLY A 177 -7.46 -32.64 3.23
N GLY A 178 -8.20 -33.14 4.22
CA GLY A 178 -9.03 -32.30 5.10
C GLY A 178 -8.24 -31.35 5.99
N THR A 179 -7.03 -31.74 6.41
CA THR A 179 -6.19 -30.94 7.31
C THR A 179 -5.75 -29.64 6.65
N LEU A 180 -5.25 -29.71 5.41
CA LEU A 180 -4.88 -28.53 4.65
C LEU A 180 -6.10 -27.65 4.38
N ARG A 181 -7.20 -28.23 3.90
CA ARG A 181 -8.43 -27.49 3.59
C ARG A 181 -8.98 -26.72 4.80
N ALA A 182 -8.95 -27.33 5.99
CA ALA A 182 -9.37 -26.67 7.23
C ALA A 182 -8.46 -25.49 7.60
N GLU A 183 -7.15 -25.60 7.37
CA GLU A 183 -6.21 -24.50 7.61
C GLU A 183 -6.38 -23.37 6.58
N LEU A 184 -6.66 -23.68 5.30
CA LEU A 184 -6.99 -22.68 4.28
C LEU A 184 -8.30 -21.93 4.63
N ALA A 185 -9.30 -22.64 5.16
CA ALA A 185 -10.54 -22.04 5.64
C ALA A 185 -10.30 -21.15 6.87
N TYR A 186 -9.46 -21.58 7.81
CA TYR A 186 -9.03 -20.75 8.95
C TYR A 186 -8.34 -19.47 8.47
N GLU A 187 -7.40 -19.57 7.51
CA GLU A 187 -6.72 -18.42 6.89
C GLU A 187 -7.74 -17.43 6.32
N SER A 188 -8.64 -17.94 5.50
CA SER A 188 -9.60 -17.12 4.75
C SER A 188 -10.63 -16.45 5.64
N PHE A 189 -11.04 -17.11 6.72
CA PHE A 189 -11.93 -16.50 7.70
C PHE A 189 -11.30 -15.27 8.36
N HIS A 190 -10.03 -15.36 8.75
CA HIS A 190 -9.33 -14.30 9.46
C HIS A 190 -8.85 -13.18 8.52
N MET A 191 -8.29 -13.58 7.39
CA MET A 191 -7.73 -12.66 6.41
C MET A 191 -8.77 -12.12 5.44
N GLN A 192 -9.95 -12.73 5.32
CA GLN A 192 -11.02 -12.29 4.42
C GLN A 192 -10.58 -12.25 2.95
N HIS A 193 -9.77 -13.21 2.51
CA HIS A 193 -9.42 -13.42 1.09
C HIS A 193 -9.84 -14.81 0.59
N CYS A 194 -9.74 -15.05 -0.72
CA CYS A 194 -10.41 -16.17 -1.40
C CYS A 194 -9.73 -17.55 -1.29
N LEU A 195 -8.56 -17.61 -0.66
CA LEU A 195 -7.64 -18.75 -0.65
C LEU A 195 -8.23 -20.08 -0.12
N GLY A 196 -9.23 -20.00 0.74
CA GLY A 196 -9.98 -21.10 1.36
C GLY A 196 -11.48 -20.78 1.38
N GLN A 197 -11.95 -20.06 0.37
CA GLN A 197 -13.38 -19.95 0.09
C GLN A 197 -13.83 -21.21 -0.64
N PHE A 198 -14.34 -22.16 0.13
CA PHE A 198 -14.99 -23.36 -0.38
C PHE A 198 -16.46 -23.09 -0.68
N GLU A 199 -16.96 -23.73 -1.73
CA GLU A 199 -18.38 -23.70 -2.09
C GLU A 199 -19.21 -24.44 -1.03
N ASP A 200 -18.80 -25.67 -0.71
CA ASP A 200 -19.28 -26.40 0.46
C ASP A 200 -18.38 -26.09 1.66
N ARG A 201 -18.89 -25.24 2.56
CA ARG A 201 -18.16 -24.79 3.75
C ARG A 201 -18.15 -25.80 4.89
N GLU A 202 -18.99 -26.83 4.84
CA GLU A 202 -19.06 -27.89 5.84
C GLU A 202 -18.15 -29.07 5.47
N ARG A 203 -18.02 -29.37 4.17
CA ARG A 203 -17.13 -30.43 3.68
C ARG A 203 -15.79 -29.91 3.19
N LEU A 204 -15.66 -28.59 3.05
CA LEU A 204 -14.50 -27.89 2.49
C LEU A 204 -14.17 -28.39 1.08
N GLN A 205 -15.18 -28.37 0.21
CA GLN A 205 -15.08 -28.85 -1.17
C GLN A 205 -15.55 -27.79 -2.16
N GLY A 206 -15.01 -27.84 -3.38
CA GLY A 206 -15.36 -26.92 -4.45
C GLY A 206 -14.89 -25.48 -4.21
N GLY A 207 -15.23 -24.59 -5.15
CA GLY A 207 -14.80 -23.19 -5.12
C GLY A 207 -13.29 -22.96 -5.26
N TYR A 208 -12.85 -21.73 -4.97
CA TYR A 208 -11.45 -21.33 -5.05
C TYR A 208 -10.55 -22.05 -4.04
N GLY A 209 -11.09 -22.38 -2.87
CA GLY A 209 -10.33 -23.12 -1.84
C GLY A 209 -9.84 -24.48 -2.32
N GLU A 210 -10.63 -25.18 -3.13
CA GLU A 210 -10.26 -26.49 -3.69
C GLU A 210 -9.11 -26.37 -4.70
N TYR A 211 -9.07 -25.29 -5.50
CA TYR A 211 -7.96 -25.02 -6.41
C TYR A 211 -6.63 -24.86 -5.67
N TYR A 212 -6.60 -24.02 -4.62
CA TYR A 212 -5.39 -23.82 -3.82
C TYR A 212 -4.95 -25.10 -3.09
N ALA A 213 -5.90 -25.83 -2.50
CA ALA A 213 -5.61 -27.10 -1.84
C ALA A 213 -4.94 -28.10 -2.80
N ARG A 214 -5.55 -28.33 -3.98
CA ARG A 214 -5.00 -29.25 -4.98
C ARG A 214 -3.65 -28.80 -5.53
N SER A 215 -3.48 -27.50 -5.78
CA SER A 215 -2.21 -26.97 -6.28
C SER A 215 -1.08 -27.11 -5.27
N CYS A 216 -1.36 -26.98 -3.97
CA CYS A 216 -0.38 -27.28 -2.92
C CYS A 216 -0.07 -28.79 -2.84
N GLU A 217 -1.10 -29.65 -2.88
CA GLU A 217 -0.95 -31.11 -2.85
C GLU A 217 -0.14 -31.64 -4.05
N GLN A 218 -0.24 -30.99 -5.20
CA GLN A 218 0.50 -31.31 -6.42
C GLN A 218 1.88 -30.66 -6.47
N GLY A 219 2.28 -29.89 -5.46
CA GLY A 219 3.56 -29.19 -5.43
C GLY A 219 3.70 -28.07 -6.45
N ARG A 220 2.59 -27.50 -6.95
CA ARG A 220 2.59 -26.39 -7.91
C ARG A 220 2.56 -25.02 -7.24
N ILE A 221 2.05 -24.95 -6.00
CA ILE A 221 1.96 -23.73 -5.20
C ILE A 221 2.49 -23.99 -3.80
N ARG A 222 3.19 -23.02 -3.22
CA ARG A 222 3.51 -22.97 -1.79
C ARG A 222 2.86 -21.74 -1.17
N LEU A 223 2.29 -21.92 0.02
CA LEU A 223 1.56 -20.87 0.74
C LEU A 223 2.22 -20.62 2.10
N PHE A 224 2.48 -19.36 2.39
CA PHE A 224 3.09 -18.92 3.63
C PHE A 224 2.17 -17.91 4.33
N SER A 225 2.03 -18.03 5.65
CA SER A 225 1.21 -17.13 6.46
C SER A 225 2.02 -16.56 7.63
N LEU A 226 1.97 -15.24 7.81
CA LEU A 226 2.52 -14.56 8.99
C LEU A 226 1.54 -14.70 10.15
N ARG A 227 1.92 -15.49 11.16
CA ARG A 227 1.14 -15.76 12.37
C ARG A 227 1.66 -14.93 13.55
N ASP A 228 0.76 -14.26 14.26
CA ASP A 228 1.08 -13.64 15.56
C ASP A 228 1.15 -14.67 16.71
N GLY A 229 1.44 -14.21 17.92
CA GLY A 229 1.49 -15.07 19.12
C GLY A 229 0.16 -15.75 19.49
N GLY A 230 -0.97 -15.29 18.93
CA GLY A 230 -2.28 -15.94 19.03
C GLY A 230 -2.62 -16.84 17.84
N ASN A 231 -1.64 -17.15 17.00
CA ASN A 231 -1.78 -17.89 15.74
C ASN A 231 -2.78 -17.24 14.75
N ARG A 232 -2.95 -15.91 14.78
CA ARG A 232 -3.80 -15.21 13.81
C ARG A 232 -2.96 -14.79 12.60
N PRO A 233 -3.47 -14.98 11.37
CA PRO A 233 -2.79 -14.51 10.17
C PRO A 233 -2.86 -13.01 10.00
N HIS A 234 -1.82 -12.47 9.38
CA HIS A 234 -1.73 -11.04 9.02
C HIS A 234 -1.25 -10.79 7.58
N VAL A 235 -0.48 -11.72 7.01
CA VAL A 235 0.06 -11.65 5.64
C VAL A 235 0.08 -13.06 5.06
N THR A 236 -0.32 -13.21 3.81
CA THR A 236 -0.27 -14.44 3.04
C THR A 236 0.63 -14.23 1.83
N VAL A 237 1.63 -15.09 1.63
CA VAL A 237 2.51 -15.07 0.46
C VAL A 237 2.33 -16.38 -0.31
N SER A 238 2.11 -16.30 -1.62
CA SER A 238 2.07 -17.46 -2.51
C SER A 238 3.26 -17.47 -3.45
N LEU A 239 3.87 -18.65 -3.59
CA LEU A 239 4.87 -18.94 -4.61
C LEU A 239 4.30 -19.97 -5.56
N ILE A 240 4.60 -19.83 -6.85
CA ILE A 240 4.28 -20.79 -7.90
C ILE A 240 5.55 -21.48 -8.37
N GLU A 241 5.44 -22.75 -8.70
CA GLU A 241 6.51 -23.46 -9.41
C GLU A 241 6.52 -22.97 -10.86
N ASP A 242 7.69 -22.55 -11.33
CA ASP A 242 7.92 -22.05 -12.67
C ASP A 242 9.31 -22.46 -13.16
N LEU A 243 9.35 -23.44 -14.06
CA LEU A 243 10.56 -23.97 -14.69
C LEU A 243 11.59 -24.54 -13.70
N GLY A 244 11.14 -25.24 -12.66
CA GLY A 244 11.99 -25.85 -11.64
C GLY A 244 12.41 -24.88 -10.52
N GLU A 245 11.96 -23.63 -10.57
CA GLU A 245 12.22 -22.60 -9.57
C GLU A 245 10.92 -22.11 -8.92
N TRP A 246 11.04 -21.50 -7.73
CA TRP A 246 9.90 -20.86 -7.07
C TRP A 246 9.84 -19.39 -7.44
N SER A 247 8.77 -18.97 -8.11
CA SER A 247 8.50 -17.58 -8.45
C SER A 247 7.48 -16.98 -7.48
N LEU A 248 7.68 -15.71 -7.12
CA LEU A 248 6.72 -14.98 -6.32
C LEU A 248 5.46 -14.68 -7.14
N GLU A 249 4.33 -15.20 -6.69
CA GLU A 249 3.04 -14.97 -7.33
C GLU A 249 2.33 -13.77 -6.70
N GLN A 250 2.03 -13.84 -5.39
CA GLN A 250 1.23 -12.83 -4.70
C GLN A 250 1.65 -12.62 -3.24
N ILE A 251 1.42 -11.40 -2.74
CA ILE A 251 1.53 -11.04 -1.32
C ILE A 251 0.25 -10.28 -0.91
N LYS A 252 -0.50 -10.87 0.02
CA LYS A 252 -1.83 -10.38 0.42
C LYS A 252 -1.90 -10.10 1.91
N GLY A 253 -2.43 -8.94 2.24
CA GLY A 253 -2.91 -8.59 3.57
C GLY A 253 -4.38 -8.96 3.76
N LYS A 254 -4.96 -8.38 4.82
CA LYS A 254 -6.38 -8.56 5.13
C LYS A 254 -7.26 -7.97 4.03
N GLN A 255 -8.40 -8.61 3.73
CA GLN A 255 -9.38 -8.20 2.70
C GLN A 255 -8.79 -8.13 1.29
N ASN A 256 -7.77 -8.96 0.99
CA ASN A 256 -7.11 -8.97 -0.31
C ASN A 256 -6.46 -7.62 -0.68
N THR A 257 -6.04 -6.85 0.34
CA THR A 257 -5.35 -5.58 0.19
C THR A 257 -3.84 -5.73 0.40
N VAL A 258 -3.07 -4.69 0.08
CA VAL A 258 -1.63 -4.65 0.38
C VAL A 258 -1.42 -4.83 1.90
N PRO A 259 -0.46 -5.67 2.32
CA PRO A 259 -0.11 -5.77 3.73
C PRO A 259 0.15 -4.41 4.39
N ALA A 260 -0.22 -4.29 5.67
CA ALA A 260 0.08 -3.10 6.44
C ALA A 260 1.60 -2.86 6.51
N ALA A 261 2.03 -1.61 6.38
CA ALA A 261 3.46 -1.23 6.33
C ALA A 261 4.31 -1.80 7.46
N ARG A 262 3.74 -1.98 8.67
CA ARG A 262 4.43 -2.59 9.82
C ARG A 262 4.93 -4.02 9.57
N TYR A 263 4.37 -4.72 8.58
CA TYR A 263 4.73 -6.10 8.23
C TYR A 263 5.77 -6.21 7.10
N VAL A 264 6.16 -5.08 6.49
CA VAL A 264 7.21 -5.07 5.45
C VAL A 264 8.51 -5.72 5.93
N PRO A 265 9.02 -5.45 7.16
CA PRO A 265 10.21 -6.13 7.66
C PRO A 265 10.06 -7.65 7.80
N ASP A 266 8.85 -8.13 8.13
CA ASP A 266 8.58 -9.57 8.21
C ASP A 266 8.60 -10.20 6.82
N VAL A 267 7.94 -9.57 5.84
CA VAL A 267 7.91 -10.04 4.44
C VAL A 267 9.32 -10.09 3.86
N LEU A 268 10.14 -9.05 4.08
CA LEU A 268 11.55 -9.04 3.67
C LEU A 268 12.33 -10.22 4.26
N ARG A 269 12.11 -10.58 5.52
CA ARG A 269 12.78 -11.75 6.13
C ARG A 269 12.38 -13.05 5.44
N LEU A 270 11.09 -13.22 5.13
CA LEU A 270 10.61 -14.40 4.39
C LEU A 270 11.24 -14.47 3.00
N LEU A 271 11.16 -13.39 2.22
CA LEU A 271 11.68 -13.34 0.86
C LEU A 271 13.18 -13.62 0.81
N ASN A 272 13.95 -13.11 1.77
CA ASN A 272 15.38 -13.37 1.85
C ASN A 272 15.74 -14.78 2.36
N ALA A 273 14.85 -15.42 3.11
CA ALA A 273 15.01 -16.82 3.52
C ALA A 273 14.67 -17.80 2.39
N LEU A 274 13.65 -17.48 1.58
CA LEU A 274 13.17 -18.35 0.50
C LEU A 274 13.84 -18.07 -0.84
N ARG A 275 14.30 -16.84 -1.07
CA ARG A 275 14.88 -16.31 -2.31
C ARG A 275 14.08 -16.73 -3.57
N PRO A 276 12.75 -16.48 -3.63
CA PRO A 276 12.00 -16.76 -4.84
C PRO A 276 12.49 -15.86 -5.99
N ARG A 277 12.18 -16.22 -7.23
CA ARG A 277 12.38 -15.36 -8.39
C ARG A 277 11.29 -14.29 -8.43
N ASP A 278 11.68 -13.04 -8.67
CA ASP A 278 10.75 -11.96 -8.98
C ASP A 278 10.42 -11.98 -10.48
N ILE A 279 9.14 -12.15 -10.81
CA ILE A 279 8.61 -12.15 -12.18
C ILE A 279 7.88 -10.83 -12.52
N GLY A 280 8.20 -9.75 -11.81
CA GLY A 280 7.56 -8.44 -11.97
C GLY A 280 6.37 -8.24 -11.02
N SER A 281 6.49 -8.70 -9.78
CA SER A 281 5.41 -8.64 -8.80
C SER A 281 5.05 -7.19 -8.46
N ARG A 282 3.81 -6.80 -8.79
CA ARG A 282 3.26 -5.50 -8.39
C ARG A 282 3.14 -5.36 -6.88
N ASP A 283 2.92 -6.46 -6.17
CA ASP A 283 2.76 -6.46 -4.71
C ASP A 283 4.07 -6.06 -4.02
N LEU A 284 5.22 -6.50 -4.55
CA LEU A 284 6.54 -6.06 -4.07
C LEU A 284 6.69 -4.54 -4.20
N LEU A 285 6.45 -3.99 -5.39
CA LEU A 285 6.56 -2.55 -5.63
C LEU A 285 5.58 -1.74 -4.76
N GLN A 286 4.36 -2.23 -4.53
CA GLN A 286 3.40 -1.57 -3.63
C GLN A 286 3.86 -1.58 -2.17
N LEU A 287 4.54 -2.65 -1.73
CA LEU A 287 5.16 -2.75 -0.41
C LEU A 287 6.48 -1.98 -0.31
N GLY A 288 7.02 -1.49 -1.43
CA GLY A 288 8.34 -0.88 -1.41
C GLY A 288 9.48 -1.87 -1.37
N ILE A 289 9.25 -3.11 -1.76
CA ILE A 289 10.26 -4.16 -1.78
C ILE A 289 10.72 -4.33 -3.21
N VAL A 290 12.02 -4.54 -3.39
CA VAL A 290 12.64 -4.73 -4.69
C VAL A 290 13.66 -5.86 -4.64
N ALA A 291 13.75 -6.65 -5.70
CA ALA A 291 14.84 -7.61 -5.85
C ALA A 291 16.16 -6.87 -6.11
N ARG A 292 17.28 -7.34 -5.57
CA ARG A 292 18.63 -6.88 -5.94
C ARG A 292 19.02 -7.46 -7.30
N ALA A 293 19.56 -6.62 -8.19
CA ALA A 293 19.90 -7.03 -9.55
C ALA A 293 21.15 -7.92 -9.58
N ASP A 294 22.02 -7.73 -8.60
CA ASP A 294 23.26 -8.44 -8.35
C ASP A 294 23.11 -9.58 -7.33
N ALA A 295 21.88 -9.97 -6.97
CA ALA A 295 21.65 -11.02 -6.00
C ALA A 295 22.21 -12.35 -6.49
N VAL A 296 23.34 -12.77 -5.94
CA VAL A 296 23.91 -14.11 -6.19
C VAL A 296 23.48 -15.04 -5.06
N ALA A 297 23.19 -16.30 -5.38
CA ALA A 297 22.73 -17.29 -4.43
C ALA A 297 23.66 -17.45 -3.19
N ASP A 298 24.95 -17.13 -3.33
CA ASP A 298 26.00 -17.43 -2.34
C ASP A 298 26.78 -16.20 -1.82
N ASP A 299 26.34 -14.97 -2.11
CA ASP A 299 27.04 -13.75 -1.65
C ASP A 299 26.80 -13.39 -0.17
N GLY A 300 25.91 -14.13 0.52
CA GLY A 300 25.50 -13.87 1.90
C GLY A 300 24.67 -12.59 2.10
N LEU A 301 24.36 -11.86 1.03
CA LEU A 301 23.62 -10.60 1.06
C LEU A 301 22.12 -10.83 0.79
N PRO A 302 21.21 -9.94 1.22
CA PRO A 302 19.79 -10.09 0.96
C PRO A 302 19.48 -10.01 -0.55
N ALA A 303 18.70 -10.95 -1.07
CA ALA A 303 18.17 -10.90 -2.44
C ALA A 303 17.07 -9.85 -2.63
N TYR A 304 16.39 -9.46 -1.55
CA TYR A 304 15.32 -8.46 -1.54
C TYR A 304 15.59 -7.39 -0.49
N VAL A 305 15.42 -6.13 -0.87
CA VAL A 305 15.63 -4.97 0.01
C VAL A 305 14.45 -4.00 -0.07
N GLY A 306 14.34 -3.10 0.90
CA GLY A 306 13.44 -1.97 0.77
C GLY A 306 13.94 -1.01 -0.32
N TYR A 307 13.03 -0.37 -1.06
CA TYR A 307 13.33 0.62 -2.09
C TYR A 307 14.26 1.73 -1.55
N ALA A 308 13.98 2.20 -0.34
CA ALA A 308 14.79 3.20 0.38
C ALA A 308 16.23 2.76 0.68
N GLN A 309 16.51 1.46 0.61
CA GLN A 309 17.80 0.84 0.94
C GLN A 309 18.58 0.40 -0.31
N LEU A 310 18.05 0.67 -1.51
CA LEU A 310 18.81 0.46 -2.74
C LEU A 310 19.99 1.44 -2.80
N ASP A 311 21.19 0.91 -3.06
CA ASP A 311 22.37 1.75 -3.26
C ASP A 311 22.47 2.30 -4.69
N ASP A 312 21.95 1.57 -5.68
CA ASP A 312 21.94 2.03 -7.07
C ASP A 312 20.86 3.09 -7.31
N ARG A 313 21.31 4.34 -7.32
CA ARG A 313 20.47 5.52 -7.57
C ARG A 313 19.79 5.50 -8.94
N ARG A 314 20.45 4.99 -9.98
CA ARG A 314 19.88 4.94 -11.35
C ARG A 314 18.68 4.00 -11.37
N ARG A 315 18.83 2.87 -10.71
CA ARG A 315 17.75 1.91 -10.53
C ARG A 315 16.63 2.45 -9.65
N GLN A 316 16.94 3.17 -8.57
CA GLN A 316 15.94 3.87 -7.77
C GLN A 316 15.12 4.85 -8.63
N HIS A 317 15.79 5.68 -9.44
CA HIS A 317 15.13 6.62 -10.34
C HIS A 317 14.23 5.91 -11.35
N ALA A 318 14.70 4.84 -12.00
CA ALA A 318 13.90 4.07 -12.95
C ALA A 318 12.67 3.41 -12.29
N LEU A 319 12.83 2.86 -11.08
CA LEU A 319 11.73 2.27 -10.31
C LEU A 319 10.70 3.33 -9.91
N LEU A 320 11.15 4.49 -9.44
CA LEU A 320 10.29 5.63 -9.10
C LEU A 320 9.48 6.10 -10.30
N CYS A 321 10.12 6.20 -11.46
CA CYS A 321 9.47 6.58 -12.72
C CYS A 321 8.39 5.58 -13.14
N ALA A 322 8.61 4.28 -12.92
CA ALA A 322 7.63 3.23 -13.19
C ALA A 322 6.51 3.15 -12.12
N ALA A 323 6.80 3.58 -10.89
CA ALA A 323 5.94 3.43 -9.72
C ALA A 323 6.06 4.66 -8.80
N THR A 324 5.40 5.75 -9.17
CA THR A 324 5.51 7.05 -8.48
C THR A 324 5.17 6.99 -6.99
N GLN A 325 4.31 6.06 -6.56
CA GLN A 325 3.97 5.88 -5.15
C GLN A 325 5.17 5.55 -4.25
N LEU A 326 6.29 5.09 -4.81
CA LEU A 326 7.55 4.83 -4.11
C LEU A 326 8.17 6.11 -3.54
N LEU A 327 7.78 7.29 -4.05
CA LEU A 327 8.26 8.57 -3.54
C LEU A 327 7.99 8.73 -2.04
N ARG A 328 6.84 8.24 -1.55
CA ARG A 328 6.47 8.28 -0.12
C ARG A 328 7.41 7.52 0.79
N GLN A 329 8.13 6.57 0.23
CA GLN A 329 9.05 5.71 0.95
C GLN A 329 10.51 6.18 0.78
N HIS A 330 10.74 7.19 -0.05
CA HIS A 330 12.07 7.74 -0.24
C HIS A 330 12.48 8.52 1.02
N PRO A 331 13.56 8.14 1.72
CA PRO A 331 13.88 8.66 3.05
C PRO A 331 14.19 10.16 3.03
N ARG A 332 14.80 10.63 1.94
CA ARG A 332 15.04 12.06 1.63
C ARG A 332 15.03 12.27 0.12
N ALA A 333 13.87 12.58 -0.45
CA ALA A 333 13.77 12.85 -1.89
C ALA A 333 14.52 14.14 -2.22
N ASP A 334 15.65 14.03 -2.92
CA ASP A 334 16.42 15.18 -3.39
C ASP A 334 15.71 15.88 -4.58
N PRO A 335 16.16 17.07 -5.01
CA PRO A 335 15.50 17.80 -6.09
C PRO A 335 15.34 16.98 -7.38
N LEU A 336 16.38 16.26 -7.82
CA LEU A 336 16.33 15.37 -8.99
C LEU A 336 15.23 14.31 -8.86
N THR A 337 15.17 13.60 -7.73
CA THR A 337 14.14 12.59 -7.44
C THR A 337 12.75 13.19 -7.54
N GLN A 338 12.56 14.40 -7.00
CA GLN A 338 11.26 15.08 -7.03
C GLN A 338 10.89 15.58 -8.43
N TRP A 339 11.85 16.05 -9.23
CA TRP A 339 11.63 16.41 -10.63
C TRP A 339 11.29 15.20 -11.50
N LEU A 340 11.97 14.07 -11.30
CA LEU A 340 11.67 12.81 -11.97
C LEU A 340 10.26 12.32 -11.61
N ALA A 341 9.90 12.35 -10.32
CA ALA A 341 8.57 11.98 -9.87
C ALA A 341 7.49 12.89 -10.46
N LEU A 342 7.70 14.22 -10.48
CA LEU A 342 6.80 15.17 -11.13
C LEU A 342 6.68 14.86 -12.63
N GLY A 343 7.80 14.56 -13.30
CA GLY A 343 7.81 14.17 -14.70
C GLY A 343 7.03 12.88 -14.97
N ALA A 344 7.13 11.90 -14.07
CA ALA A 344 6.51 10.59 -14.21
C ALA A 344 5.01 10.56 -13.86
N GLY A 345 4.49 11.53 -13.10
CA GLY A 345 3.06 11.52 -12.75
C GLY A 345 2.73 11.95 -11.32
N ALA A 346 3.70 11.93 -10.41
CA ALA A 346 3.48 11.94 -8.97
C ALA A 346 2.73 13.17 -8.45
N ALA A 347 1.94 12.97 -7.40
CA ALA A 347 1.28 14.03 -6.66
C ALA A 347 2.18 14.48 -5.49
N ILE A 348 3.25 15.20 -5.80
CA ILE A 348 4.34 15.58 -4.87
C ILE A 348 3.82 16.12 -3.52
N LEU A 349 2.77 16.95 -3.54
CA LEU A 349 2.13 17.55 -2.37
C LEU A 349 1.67 16.54 -1.31
N GLY A 350 1.18 15.36 -1.72
CA GLY A 350 0.69 14.32 -0.82
C GLY A 350 1.72 13.23 -0.53
N GLU A 351 2.90 13.31 -1.16
CA GLU A 351 3.88 12.23 -1.17
C GLU A 351 5.16 12.56 -0.40
N VAL A 352 5.51 13.85 -0.25
CA VAL A 352 6.75 14.30 0.41
C VAL A 352 6.44 15.26 1.55
N ALA A 353 7.03 15.02 2.73
CA ALA A 353 6.83 15.87 3.91
C ALA A 353 7.43 17.28 3.76
N ALA A 354 8.53 17.41 3.02
CA ALA A 354 9.21 18.67 2.74
C ALA A 354 9.52 18.78 1.23
N PRO A 355 8.51 19.13 0.39
CA PRO A 355 8.71 19.20 -1.05
C PRO A 355 9.71 20.31 -1.41
N HIS A 356 10.55 20.03 -2.41
CA HIS A 356 11.44 21.00 -3.01
C HIS A 356 10.59 22.09 -3.65
N ARG A 357 10.75 23.33 -3.18
CA ARG A 357 9.81 24.39 -3.48
C ARG A 357 9.66 24.63 -5.01
N PRO A 358 10.72 24.74 -5.83
CA PRO A 358 10.61 24.81 -7.28
C PRO A 358 9.76 23.70 -7.95
N VAL A 359 9.81 22.46 -7.45
CA VAL A 359 8.98 21.35 -7.95
C VAL A 359 7.50 21.61 -7.62
N LEU A 360 7.21 22.10 -6.42
CA LEU A 360 5.85 22.49 -6.03
C LEU A 360 5.32 23.63 -6.91
N ALA A 361 6.14 24.64 -7.17
CA ALA A 361 5.82 25.72 -8.10
C ALA A 361 5.47 25.20 -9.50
N ALA A 362 6.28 24.30 -10.04
CA ALA A 362 6.03 23.66 -11.32
C ALA A 362 4.72 22.87 -11.35
N LEU A 363 4.42 22.12 -10.28
CA LEU A 363 3.15 21.40 -10.15
C LEU A 363 1.95 22.36 -10.19
N LEU A 364 2.05 23.52 -9.54
CA LEU A 364 0.98 24.51 -9.52
C LEU A 364 0.85 25.26 -10.84
N ALA A 365 1.97 25.58 -11.50
CA ALA A 365 1.96 26.22 -12.81
C ALA A 365 1.33 25.32 -13.90
N MET A 366 1.40 24.00 -13.75
CA MET A 366 0.74 23.03 -14.65
C MET A 366 -0.76 22.87 -14.40
N ARG A 367 -1.30 23.30 -13.25
CA ARG A 367 -2.74 23.24 -12.98
C ARG A 367 -3.40 24.43 -13.70
N ALA A 368 -4.07 24.14 -14.82
CA ALA A 368 -4.82 25.15 -15.55
C ALA A 368 -5.89 25.80 -14.63
N PRO A 369 -6.19 27.10 -14.79
CA PRO A 369 -7.46 27.62 -14.34
C PRO A 369 -8.56 26.97 -15.19
N VAL A 370 -9.35 26.10 -14.57
CA VAL A 370 -10.56 25.56 -15.21
C VAL A 370 -11.55 26.71 -15.31
N GLY A 371 -12.06 26.95 -16.52
CA GLY A 371 -12.96 28.06 -16.83
C GLY A 371 -14.28 28.04 -16.07
N GLU A 372 -14.71 29.26 -15.70
CA GLU A 372 -16.05 29.87 -15.56
C GLU A 372 -17.26 29.14 -14.95
N ASP A 373 -17.29 27.82 -14.73
CA ASP A 373 -18.51 27.16 -14.19
C ASP A 373 -18.53 27.00 -12.65
N ASP A 374 -17.48 27.42 -11.95
CA ASP A 374 -17.42 27.36 -10.49
C ASP A 374 -17.53 28.78 -9.90
N ALA A 375 -18.73 29.36 -9.99
CA ALA A 375 -19.07 30.71 -9.47
C ALA A 375 -18.88 30.86 -7.94
N ALA A 376 -18.40 29.83 -7.25
CA ALA A 376 -18.05 29.84 -5.83
C ALA A 376 -16.54 29.63 -5.55
N ALA A 377 -15.71 29.39 -6.58
CA ALA A 377 -14.27 29.25 -6.38
C ALA A 377 -13.60 30.65 -6.38
N PRO A 378 -12.81 31.00 -5.35
CA PRO A 378 -12.14 32.29 -5.31
C PRO A 378 -11.23 32.42 -6.53
N ALA A 379 -11.27 33.59 -7.19
CA ALA A 379 -10.48 33.94 -8.36
C ALA A 379 -9.07 33.33 -8.28
N GLN A 380 -8.83 32.29 -9.07
CA GLN A 380 -7.54 31.61 -9.06
C GLN A 380 -6.48 32.61 -9.53
N GLU A 381 -5.55 32.89 -8.63
CA GLU A 381 -4.44 33.80 -8.86
C GLU A 381 -3.65 33.37 -10.10
N ALA A 382 -3.24 34.34 -10.94
CA ALA A 382 -2.40 34.07 -12.10
C ALA A 382 -1.16 33.25 -11.67
N PRO A 383 -0.72 32.23 -12.44
CA PRO A 383 0.41 31.37 -12.06
C PRO A 383 1.64 32.17 -11.65
N PHE A 384 1.94 33.27 -12.33
CA PHE A 384 3.03 34.18 -11.97
C PHE A 384 2.84 34.85 -10.59
N ALA A 385 1.62 35.25 -10.23
CA ALA A 385 1.32 35.83 -8.93
C ALA A 385 1.33 34.74 -7.82
N ALA A 386 0.88 33.53 -8.12
CA ALA A 386 0.99 32.39 -7.20
C ALA A 386 2.46 32.00 -6.94
N LEU A 387 3.29 32.07 -7.97
CA LEU A 387 4.73 31.88 -7.86
C LEU A 387 5.40 33.04 -7.13
N ALA A 388 5.05 34.30 -7.42
CA ALA A 388 5.52 35.43 -6.65
C ALA A 388 5.10 35.34 -5.17
N ARG A 389 3.95 34.74 -4.86
CA ARG A 389 3.52 34.49 -3.48
C ARG A 389 4.33 33.39 -2.80
N GLN A 390 4.61 32.31 -3.51
CA GLN A 390 5.40 31.19 -2.97
C GLN A 390 6.89 31.47 -2.96
N PHE A 391 7.33 32.40 -3.81
CA PHE A 391 8.70 32.78 -4.07
C PHE A 391 8.78 34.30 -4.31
N PRO A 392 8.58 35.12 -3.26
CA PRO A 392 8.55 36.60 -3.36
C PRO A 392 9.82 37.24 -3.91
N GLN A 393 10.93 36.51 -3.88
CA GLN A 393 12.21 36.85 -4.47
C GLN A 393 12.29 36.63 -6.00
N TRP A 394 11.34 35.93 -6.62
CA TRP A 394 11.36 35.63 -8.06
C TRP A 394 10.97 36.90 -8.79
N PRO A 395 11.91 37.53 -9.53
CA PRO A 395 11.81 38.93 -9.90
C PRO A 395 10.49 39.29 -10.56
N THR A 396 9.88 40.31 -9.99
CA THR A 396 8.70 41.03 -10.44
C THR A 396 8.96 41.82 -11.72
N ALA A 397 7.91 41.93 -12.52
CA ALA A 397 7.71 42.73 -13.73
C ALA A 397 8.18 42.15 -15.09
N ALA A 398 7.17 41.93 -15.94
CA ALA A 398 7.27 41.90 -17.38
C ALA A 398 8.06 43.12 -17.90
N PRO A 399 8.83 43.00 -19.00
CA PRO A 399 9.25 44.20 -19.71
C PRO A 399 7.98 44.90 -20.19
N VAL A 400 7.76 46.13 -19.70
CA VAL A 400 6.73 47.05 -20.21
C VAL A 400 6.85 47.09 -21.74
N PRO A 401 5.74 46.97 -22.50
CA PRO A 401 5.81 47.05 -23.96
C PRO A 401 6.43 48.39 -24.36
N ALA A 402 7.33 48.35 -25.34
CA ALA A 402 7.95 49.53 -25.93
C ALA A 402 6.88 50.38 -26.64
N ALA A 403 6.13 51.16 -25.87
CA ALA A 403 5.14 52.12 -26.34
C ALA A 403 5.21 53.36 -25.44
N THR A 404 6.30 54.12 -25.61
CA THR A 404 6.45 55.57 -25.42
C THR A 404 7.94 55.91 -25.54
N ALA A 405 8.53 55.53 -26.68
CA ALA A 405 9.73 56.21 -27.14
C ALA A 405 9.28 57.56 -27.71
N ASP A 406 9.11 58.56 -26.84
CA ASP A 406 9.26 59.94 -27.26
C ASP A 406 10.71 60.09 -27.72
N ARG A 407 10.89 59.99 -29.04
CA ARG A 407 12.14 60.28 -29.74
C ARG A 407 12.36 61.78 -29.73
N SER A 408 12.67 62.36 -28.58
CA SER A 408 13.24 63.70 -28.52
C SER A 408 14.01 63.94 -27.23
N ARG A 409 15.31 63.62 -27.23
CA ARG A 409 16.41 64.43 -26.64
C ARG A 409 17.71 63.64 -26.64
N VAL A 410 18.54 63.97 -27.63
CA VAL A 410 20.01 63.95 -27.69
C VAL A 410 20.72 63.09 -26.62
N GLY A 411 21.25 61.94 -27.03
CA GLY A 411 22.10 61.08 -26.20
C GLY A 411 23.45 60.81 -26.87
N GLY A 412 24.48 61.57 -26.49
CA GLY A 412 25.86 61.38 -26.93
C GLY A 412 26.51 60.12 -26.34
N TRP A 413 27.47 59.57 -27.09
CA TRP A 413 28.23 58.34 -26.79
C TRP A 413 28.86 58.31 -25.38
N LEU A 414 29.19 59.47 -24.81
CA LEU A 414 29.71 59.64 -23.46
C LEU A 414 28.74 59.21 -22.34
N ARG A 415 27.41 59.28 -22.53
CA ARG A 415 26.44 58.78 -21.54
C ARG A 415 26.33 57.25 -21.51
N ARG A 416 26.55 56.59 -22.66
CA ARG A 416 26.64 55.11 -22.73
C ARG A 416 27.91 54.59 -22.07
N TRP A 417 28.97 55.41 -22.04
CA TRP A 417 30.26 55.06 -21.46
C TRP A 417 30.37 55.39 -19.97
N LEU A 418 29.65 56.42 -19.47
CA LEU A 418 29.80 56.92 -18.09
C LEU A 418 28.58 56.76 -17.16
N GLY A 419 27.48 56.12 -17.56
CA GLY A 419 26.39 55.95 -16.60
C GLY A 419 25.17 55.16 -17.06
N ALA A 420 25.13 53.89 -16.67
CA ALA A 420 24.02 53.29 -15.92
C ALA A 420 24.35 51.81 -15.71
N SER A 421 25.11 51.52 -14.64
CA SER A 421 25.16 50.15 -14.13
C SER A 421 23.72 49.80 -13.72
N LEU A 422 23.05 48.91 -14.48
CA LEU A 422 21.70 48.43 -14.16
C LEU A 422 21.60 48.09 -12.66
N PRO A 423 20.53 48.42 -11.93
CA PRO A 423 20.33 47.96 -10.56
C PRO A 423 20.58 46.46 -10.42
N GLU A 424 21.11 46.02 -9.28
CA GLU A 424 21.51 44.62 -9.06
C GLU A 424 20.39 43.61 -9.34
N ALA A 425 19.16 43.95 -8.95
CA ALA A 425 17.96 43.15 -9.24
C ALA A 425 17.68 43.02 -10.75
N GLU A 426 17.81 44.09 -11.53
CA GLU A 426 17.62 44.06 -12.98
C GLU A 426 18.72 43.29 -13.69
N ARG A 427 19.97 43.38 -13.21
CA ARG A 427 21.08 42.55 -13.71
C ARG A 427 20.80 41.07 -13.43
N SER A 428 20.39 40.73 -12.21
CA SER A 428 20.07 39.37 -11.82
C SER A 428 18.92 38.80 -12.66
N ALA A 429 17.83 39.54 -12.82
CA ALA A 429 16.70 39.12 -13.65
C ALA A 429 17.10 38.94 -15.12
N ARG A 430 17.94 39.83 -15.66
CA ARG A 430 18.47 39.70 -17.02
C ARG A 430 19.31 38.44 -17.19
N THR A 431 20.22 38.17 -16.25
CA THR A 431 21.07 36.97 -16.27
C THR A 431 20.24 35.69 -16.15
N GLN A 432 19.24 35.66 -15.27
CA GLN A 432 18.33 34.52 -15.14
C GLN A 432 17.53 34.24 -16.41
N ARG A 433 17.02 35.29 -17.07
CA ARG A 433 16.34 35.17 -18.37
C ARG A 433 17.30 34.66 -19.44
N GLN A 434 18.53 35.16 -19.50
CA GLN A 434 19.54 34.68 -20.45
C GLN A 434 19.85 33.20 -20.25
N TRP A 435 20.02 32.77 -19.00
CA TRP A 435 20.27 31.37 -18.64
C TRP A 435 19.09 30.47 -19.01
N ALA A 436 17.85 30.89 -18.72
CA ALA A 436 16.66 30.13 -19.10
C ALA A 436 16.50 29.98 -20.62
N LEU A 437 16.82 31.02 -21.40
CA LEU A 437 16.84 30.92 -22.86
C LEU A 437 17.96 30.01 -23.37
N ALA A 438 19.11 30.00 -22.66
CA ALA A 438 20.28 29.20 -23.02
C ALA A 438 20.00 27.69 -23.03
N VAL A 439 19.01 27.21 -22.27
CA VAL A 439 18.61 25.79 -22.23
C VAL A 439 18.21 25.25 -23.62
N ALA A 440 17.61 26.09 -24.48
CA ALA A 440 17.14 25.69 -25.82
C ALA A 440 18.13 25.95 -26.95
N GLU A 441 19.24 26.66 -26.68
CA GLU A 441 20.17 27.14 -27.72
C GLU A 441 20.75 26.03 -28.61
N PRO A 442 21.14 24.84 -28.09
CA PRO A 442 21.66 23.78 -28.96
C PRO A 442 20.68 23.35 -30.07
N LEU A 443 19.37 23.36 -29.79
CA LEU A 443 18.35 22.98 -30.78
C LEU A 443 18.08 24.10 -31.80
N LEU A 444 18.23 25.36 -31.41
CA LEU A 444 18.16 26.50 -32.34
C LEU A 444 19.39 26.55 -33.25
N PHE A 445 20.58 26.32 -32.67
CA PHE A 445 21.83 26.23 -33.42
C PHE A 445 21.77 25.15 -34.50
N ARG A 446 21.20 23.97 -34.18
CA ARG A 446 21.04 22.85 -35.13
C ARG A 446 20.23 23.21 -36.37
N ILE A 447 19.30 24.16 -36.29
CA ILE A 447 18.52 24.66 -37.44
C ILE A 447 19.10 25.95 -38.04
N GLY A 448 20.32 26.35 -37.64
CA GLY A 448 21.04 27.50 -38.16
C GLY A 448 20.58 28.85 -37.58
N LEU A 449 19.93 28.86 -36.41
CA LEU A 449 19.46 30.09 -35.76
C LEU A 449 20.30 30.41 -34.52
N ASP A 450 20.69 31.68 -34.38
CA ASP A 450 21.18 32.25 -33.11
C ASP A 450 19.95 32.56 -32.25
N GLY A 451 19.80 31.89 -31.10
CA GLY A 451 18.66 32.10 -30.23
C GLY A 451 18.65 33.46 -29.52
N ALA A 452 19.58 34.36 -29.79
CA ALA A 452 19.48 35.78 -29.47
C ALA A 452 19.24 36.06 -27.97
N ILE A 453 19.82 35.23 -27.09
CA ILE A 453 19.64 35.29 -25.63
C ILE A 453 19.87 36.69 -25.04
N ALA A 454 20.76 37.48 -25.65
CA ALA A 454 21.10 38.83 -25.23
C ALA A 454 19.89 39.79 -25.21
N ARG A 455 18.87 39.50 -26.03
CA ARG A 455 17.62 40.27 -26.15
C ARG A 455 16.59 39.95 -25.06
N THR A 456 16.80 38.89 -24.28
CA THR A 456 15.89 38.46 -23.19
C THR A 456 14.42 38.41 -23.61
N ARG A 457 14.16 37.93 -24.83
CA ARG A 457 12.81 37.68 -25.35
C ARG A 457 12.57 36.18 -25.36
N LEU A 458 11.43 35.74 -24.83
CA LEU A 458 11.08 34.32 -24.77
C LEU A 458 10.98 33.72 -26.18
N ALA A 459 10.31 34.44 -27.09
CA ALA A 459 10.11 34.02 -28.46
C ALA A 459 11.41 33.59 -29.17
N ALA A 460 11.28 32.57 -30.02
CA ALA A 460 12.32 32.20 -30.97
C ALA A 460 12.66 33.38 -31.92
N PRO A 461 13.89 33.43 -32.47
CA PRO A 461 14.29 34.47 -33.43
C PRO A 461 13.39 34.52 -34.66
N ALA A 462 13.31 35.69 -35.29
CA ALA A 462 12.70 35.80 -36.62
C ALA A 462 13.50 34.95 -37.62
N GLY A 463 12.82 34.21 -38.50
CA GLY A 463 13.46 33.30 -39.47
C GLY A 463 13.18 31.81 -39.26
N VAL A 464 12.35 31.42 -38.27
CA VAL A 464 11.85 30.05 -38.16
C VAL A 464 10.99 29.71 -39.40
N PRO A 465 11.30 28.63 -40.15
CA PRO A 465 10.51 28.25 -41.32
C PRO A 465 9.06 27.86 -41.00
N GLU A 466 8.09 28.27 -41.83
CA GLU A 466 6.67 27.94 -41.61
C GLU A 466 6.40 26.43 -41.60
N ARG A 467 7.13 25.66 -42.42
CA ARG A 467 7.05 24.19 -42.41
C ARG A 467 7.36 23.57 -41.05
N LEU A 468 8.24 24.20 -40.26
CA LEU A 468 8.55 23.75 -38.91
C LEU A 468 7.39 23.98 -37.96
N ARG A 469 6.61 25.04 -38.17
CA ARG A 469 5.37 25.28 -37.43
C ARG A 469 4.36 24.19 -37.64
N GLU A 470 4.06 23.87 -38.91
CA GLU A 470 3.12 22.80 -39.25
C GLU A 470 3.54 21.46 -38.64
N GLN A 471 4.83 21.14 -38.70
CA GLN A 471 5.36 19.91 -38.11
C GLN A 471 5.19 19.87 -36.58
N VAL A 472 5.54 20.96 -35.88
CA VAL A 472 5.43 21.03 -34.42
C VAL A 472 3.98 21.03 -33.97
N GLU A 473 3.11 21.80 -34.61
CA GLU A 473 1.68 21.82 -34.30
C GLU A 473 1.05 20.44 -34.57
N ALA A 474 1.42 19.75 -35.66
CA ALA A 474 0.96 18.40 -35.94
C ALA A 474 1.47 17.37 -34.93
N GLU A 475 2.73 17.45 -34.49
CA GLU A 475 3.29 16.56 -33.46
C GLU A 475 2.57 16.73 -32.12
N LEU A 476 2.32 17.98 -31.69
CA LEU A 476 1.60 18.27 -30.44
C LEU A 476 0.10 17.94 -30.52
N ALA A 477 -0.50 18.03 -31.71
CA ALA A 477 -1.90 17.67 -31.95
C ALA A 477 -2.11 16.14 -32.04
N ALA A 478 -1.21 15.41 -32.70
CA ALA A 478 -1.29 13.96 -32.85
C ALA A 478 -1.25 13.21 -31.51
N GLU A 479 -0.68 13.84 -30.48
CA GLU A 479 -0.66 13.24 -29.15
C GLU A 479 -2.06 13.19 -28.49
N HIS A 480 -3.02 14.11 -28.76
CA HIS A 480 -4.41 14.00 -28.23
C HIS A 480 -5.49 14.81 -29.00
N ASP A 481 -6.76 14.35 -28.96
CA ASP A 481 -7.97 15.01 -29.52
C ASP A 481 -8.33 16.35 -28.81
N GLY A 482 -7.94 17.51 -29.35
CA GLY A 482 -8.40 18.82 -28.83
C GLY A 482 -7.72 20.05 -29.46
N THR A 483 -8.38 21.22 -29.39
CA THR A 483 -8.11 22.42 -30.20
C THR A 483 -7.16 23.48 -29.63
N ASP A 484 -6.84 23.49 -28.33
CA ASP A 484 -5.88 24.47 -27.75
C ASP A 484 -4.52 23.83 -27.41
N ILE A 485 -3.60 23.91 -28.38
CA ILE A 485 -2.23 23.40 -28.28
C ILE A 485 -1.44 24.11 -27.18
N GLY A 486 -1.66 25.41 -26.96
CA GLY A 486 -0.89 26.23 -26.01
C GLY A 486 -1.21 25.87 -24.56
N ALA A 487 -2.50 25.82 -24.22
CA ALA A 487 -2.93 25.43 -22.87
C ALA A 487 -2.48 24.00 -22.52
N ARG A 488 -2.62 23.04 -23.46
CA ARG A 488 -2.21 21.65 -23.25
C ARG A 488 -0.70 21.49 -23.11
N PHE A 489 0.08 22.21 -23.91
CA PHE A 489 1.52 22.25 -23.77
C PHE A 489 1.92 22.72 -22.36
N CYS A 490 1.25 23.74 -21.83
CA CYS A 490 1.51 24.27 -20.49
C CYS A 490 1.16 23.26 -19.38
N THR A 491 0.03 22.54 -19.48
CA THR A 491 -0.37 21.55 -18.46
C THR A 491 0.51 20.29 -18.48
N GLY A 492 1.05 19.94 -19.64
CA GLY A 492 1.97 18.81 -19.82
C GLY A 492 3.45 19.15 -19.72
N PHE A 493 3.82 20.43 -19.52
CA PHE A 493 5.18 20.92 -19.73
C PHE A 493 6.27 20.11 -19.01
N PHE A 494 6.06 19.78 -17.73
CA PHE A 494 7.03 19.00 -16.95
C PHE A 494 6.84 17.50 -17.07
N ARG A 495 5.71 17.00 -17.61
CA ARG A 495 5.44 15.56 -17.79
C ARG A 495 6.39 14.98 -18.83
N ILE A 496 6.98 13.84 -18.53
CA ILE A 496 7.94 13.14 -19.39
C ILE A 496 7.31 11.78 -19.75
N PRO A 497 6.55 11.68 -20.85
CA PRO A 497 5.73 10.50 -21.14
C PRO A 497 6.52 9.19 -21.21
N TYR A 498 7.76 9.26 -21.67
CA TYR A 498 8.63 8.11 -21.86
C TYR A 498 9.32 7.61 -20.58
N LEU A 499 9.14 8.25 -19.42
CA LEU A 499 9.60 7.70 -18.14
C LEU A 499 8.82 6.45 -17.72
N ALA A 500 7.60 6.27 -18.23
CA ALA A 500 6.79 5.07 -18.00
C ALA A 500 7.15 3.90 -18.94
N HIS A 501 8.16 4.03 -19.79
CA HIS A 501 8.50 3.02 -20.77
C HIS A 501 9.03 1.73 -20.09
N PRO A 502 8.51 0.53 -20.43
CA PRO A 502 8.86 -0.72 -19.72
C PRO A 502 10.35 -1.08 -19.73
N GLN A 503 11.08 -0.63 -20.75
CA GLN A 503 12.51 -0.92 -20.90
C GLN A 503 13.42 -0.01 -20.05
N LEU A 504 12.88 1.02 -19.38
CA LEU A 504 13.71 1.95 -18.60
C LEU A 504 14.49 1.24 -17.50
N LEU A 505 13.88 0.25 -16.83
CA LEU A 505 14.54 -0.55 -15.80
C LEU A 505 15.69 -1.39 -16.33
N ALA A 506 15.49 -2.08 -17.46
CA ALA A 506 16.54 -2.88 -18.10
C ALA A 506 17.71 -2.00 -18.55
N LEU A 507 17.40 -0.86 -19.20
CA LEU A 507 18.43 0.08 -19.65
C LEU A 507 19.26 0.65 -18.49
N SER A 508 18.64 0.85 -17.33
CA SER A 508 19.33 1.36 -16.13
C SER A 508 20.26 0.33 -15.48
N ALA A 509 20.08 -0.95 -15.79
CA ALA A 509 20.99 -2.03 -15.35
C ALA A 509 22.19 -2.21 -16.29
N ASP A 510 22.00 -1.96 -17.60
CA ASP A 510 23.00 -2.23 -18.62
C ASP A 510 23.95 -1.05 -18.93
N THR A 511 23.73 0.11 -18.30
CA THR A 511 24.46 1.34 -18.62
C THR A 511 25.10 1.98 -17.39
N ASP A 512 26.25 2.63 -17.62
CA ASP A 512 26.92 3.40 -16.56
C ASP A 512 26.26 4.75 -16.28
N THR A 513 25.38 5.20 -17.17
CA THR A 513 24.67 6.48 -17.09
C THR A 513 23.30 6.29 -16.45
N ASP A 514 22.66 7.39 -16.05
CA ASP A 514 21.30 7.39 -15.52
C ASP A 514 20.29 7.69 -16.63
N PRO A 515 19.58 6.68 -17.19
CA PRO A 515 18.72 6.92 -18.34
C PRO A 515 17.50 7.78 -18.00
N ALA A 516 16.99 7.72 -16.76
CA ALA A 516 15.87 8.54 -16.34
C ALA A 516 16.27 10.03 -16.29
N ARG A 517 17.46 10.31 -15.75
CA ARG A 517 18.06 11.65 -15.73
C ARG A 517 18.41 12.15 -17.13
N ASP A 518 18.96 11.31 -17.99
CA ASP A 518 19.27 11.65 -19.38
C ASP A 518 18.01 12.00 -20.18
N LEU A 519 16.93 11.22 -19.99
CA LEU A 519 15.61 11.48 -20.57
C LEU A 519 15.00 12.80 -20.06
N LEU A 520 15.18 13.12 -18.78
CA LEU A 520 14.79 14.42 -18.23
C LEU A 520 15.59 15.57 -18.89
N ALA A 521 16.89 15.41 -19.12
CA ALA A 521 17.73 16.41 -19.78
C ALA A 521 17.22 16.74 -21.19
N TRP A 522 16.98 15.69 -21.99
CA TRP A 522 16.42 15.81 -23.34
C TRP A 522 15.05 16.50 -23.30
N HIS A 523 14.17 16.06 -22.40
CA HIS A 523 12.85 16.66 -22.25
C HIS A 523 12.96 18.14 -21.93
N ALA A 524 13.81 18.52 -20.97
CA ALA A 524 13.99 19.91 -20.56
C ALA A 524 14.45 20.78 -21.73
N MET A 525 15.44 20.32 -22.51
CA MET A 525 15.92 21.03 -23.70
C MET A 525 14.82 21.18 -24.76
N ARG A 526 14.12 20.09 -25.09
CA ARG A 526 13.04 20.08 -26.08
C ARG A 526 11.86 20.97 -25.67
N GLN A 527 11.44 20.93 -24.40
CA GLN A 527 10.35 21.76 -23.90
C GLN A 527 10.70 23.24 -23.92
N SER A 528 11.92 23.62 -23.53
CA SER A 528 12.37 25.01 -23.67
C SER A 528 12.37 25.44 -25.14
N TYR A 529 12.82 24.58 -26.06
CA TYR A 529 12.79 24.89 -27.50
C TYR A 529 11.37 25.11 -28.02
N LEU A 530 10.46 24.18 -27.74
CA LEU A 530 9.05 24.27 -28.16
C LEU A 530 8.34 25.48 -27.55
N LEU A 531 8.59 25.78 -26.28
CA LEU A 531 8.04 26.95 -25.59
C LEU A 531 8.41 28.24 -26.32
N ARG A 532 9.67 28.38 -26.75
CA ARG A 532 10.14 29.55 -27.48
C ARG A 532 9.48 29.68 -28.86
N LEU A 533 9.25 28.56 -29.55
CA LEU A 533 8.52 28.53 -30.83
C LEU A 533 7.04 28.95 -30.65
N LEU A 534 6.35 28.33 -29.68
CA LEU A 534 4.95 28.62 -29.37
C LEU A 534 4.76 30.08 -28.92
N ALA A 535 5.70 30.63 -28.16
CA ALA A 535 5.72 32.06 -27.81
C ALA A 535 5.93 32.96 -29.04
N ALA A 536 6.77 32.56 -30.00
CA ALA A 536 6.95 33.27 -31.27
C ALA A 536 5.65 33.31 -32.10
N TRP A 537 4.86 32.23 -32.04
CA TRP A 537 3.56 32.11 -32.72
C TRP A 537 2.38 32.61 -31.89
N GLN A 538 2.63 33.26 -30.75
CA GLN A 538 1.59 33.81 -29.87
C GLN A 538 0.58 32.76 -29.39
N ARG A 539 1.02 31.51 -29.22
CA ARG A 539 0.21 30.41 -28.68
C ARG A 539 0.24 30.32 -27.16
N ILE A 540 1.19 31.00 -26.52
CA ILE A 540 1.38 31.01 -25.07
C ILE A 540 1.54 32.46 -24.61
N ASP A 541 0.86 32.81 -23.52
CA ASP A 541 1.01 34.10 -22.86
C ASP A 541 2.44 34.31 -22.33
N ASP A 542 2.97 35.53 -22.43
CA ASP A 542 4.37 35.81 -22.08
C ASP A 542 4.65 35.57 -20.59
N ALA A 543 3.71 35.88 -19.69
CA ALA A 543 3.89 35.67 -18.25
C ALA A 543 3.87 34.18 -17.88
N GLN A 544 2.95 33.41 -18.46
CA GLN A 544 2.92 31.95 -18.31
C GLN A 544 4.16 31.30 -18.94
N GLY A 545 4.59 31.78 -20.11
CA GLY A 545 5.76 31.25 -20.79
C GLY A 545 7.05 31.50 -20.01
N TRP A 546 7.28 32.71 -19.50
CA TRP A 546 8.46 33.00 -18.66
C TRP A 546 8.47 32.20 -17.38
N THR A 547 7.31 32.01 -16.76
CA THR A 547 7.13 31.14 -15.61
C THR A 547 7.67 29.73 -15.88
N LEU A 548 7.19 29.10 -16.96
CA LEU A 548 7.61 27.74 -17.33
C LEU A 548 9.10 27.70 -17.69
N ALA A 549 9.61 28.71 -18.41
CA ALA A 549 11.02 28.78 -18.80
C ALA A 549 11.96 28.84 -17.58
N LEU A 550 11.66 29.69 -16.60
CA LEU A 550 12.46 29.85 -15.39
C LEU A 550 12.40 28.60 -14.50
N LEU A 551 11.23 27.98 -14.35
CA LEU A 551 11.07 26.74 -13.62
C LEU A 551 11.80 25.56 -14.30
N ASN A 552 11.78 25.52 -15.64
CA ASN A 552 12.55 24.53 -16.39
C ASN A 552 14.05 24.73 -16.23
N ALA A 553 14.49 25.99 -16.21
CA ALA A 553 15.87 26.32 -15.95
C ALA A 553 16.30 25.87 -14.55
N GLN A 554 15.45 26.04 -13.54
CA GLN A 554 15.70 25.51 -12.21
C GLN A 554 15.71 23.98 -12.18
N ARG A 555 14.80 23.32 -12.90
CA ARG A 555 14.87 21.85 -13.09
C ARG A 555 16.23 21.42 -13.64
N VAL A 556 16.77 22.13 -14.63
CA VAL A 556 18.09 21.84 -15.19
C VAL A 556 19.18 22.09 -14.14
N GLN A 557 19.14 23.20 -13.43
CA GLN A 557 20.13 23.50 -12.39
C GLN A 557 20.11 22.49 -11.24
N ASP A 558 18.93 22.05 -10.81
CA ASP A 558 18.73 21.08 -9.72
C ASP A 558 19.22 19.67 -10.09
N CYS A 559 19.24 19.34 -11.38
CA CYS A 559 19.46 17.98 -11.87
C CYS A 559 20.87 17.77 -12.47
N PHE A 560 21.62 18.84 -12.74
CA PHE A 560 22.88 18.81 -13.49
C PHE A 560 23.94 19.73 -12.86
N ASP A 561 25.21 19.46 -13.15
CA ASP A 561 26.32 20.18 -12.50
C ASP A 561 26.99 21.22 -13.40
N SER A 562 26.77 21.12 -14.73
CA SER A 562 27.36 22.03 -15.70
C SER A 562 26.66 21.96 -17.07
N TRP A 563 26.90 22.96 -17.91
CA TRP A 563 26.41 22.97 -19.30
C TRP A 563 26.90 21.77 -20.12
N PRO A 564 28.20 21.38 -20.11
CA PRO A 564 28.66 20.18 -20.79
C PRO A 564 27.95 18.91 -20.33
N GLU A 565 27.74 18.78 -19.02
CA GLU A 565 27.12 17.59 -18.42
C GLU A 565 25.63 17.49 -18.76
N PHE A 566 24.88 18.60 -18.65
CA PHE A 566 23.49 18.70 -19.11
C PHE A 566 23.36 18.37 -20.61
N GLY A 567 24.24 18.94 -21.44
CA GLY A 567 24.25 18.67 -22.87
C GLY A 567 24.48 17.19 -23.18
N ALA A 568 25.54 16.60 -22.61
CA ALA A 568 25.86 15.20 -22.83
C ALA A 568 24.70 14.27 -22.40
N ALA A 569 24.06 14.58 -21.26
CA ALA A 569 22.86 13.88 -20.80
C ALA A 569 21.69 14.02 -21.79
N ALA A 570 21.44 15.22 -22.31
CA ALA A 570 20.39 15.47 -23.29
C ALA A 570 20.63 14.72 -24.61
N ALA A 571 21.88 14.60 -25.06
CA ALA A 571 22.23 13.84 -26.25
C ALA A 571 21.96 12.33 -26.07
N ARG A 572 22.35 11.75 -24.92
CA ARG A 572 22.03 10.36 -24.57
C ARG A 572 20.52 10.13 -24.41
N GLY A 573 19.83 11.07 -23.77
CA GLY A 573 18.37 11.05 -23.62
C GLY A 573 17.66 11.07 -24.98
N HIS A 574 18.11 11.91 -25.91
CA HIS A 574 17.59 11.94 -27.27
C HIS A 574 17.85 10.63 -28.01
N ALA A 575 19.04 10.03 -27.86
CA ALA A 575 19.36 8.73 -28.44
C ALA A 575 18.39 7.64 -27.94
N THR A 576 18.11 7.61 -26.63
CA THR A 576 17.13 6.70 -26.03
C THR A 576 15.73 6.97 -26.56
N TRP A 577 15.30 8.24 -26.61
CA TRP A 577 14.00 8.63 -27.14
C TRP A 577 13.82 8.21 -28.61
N LEU A 578 14.83 8.39 -29.47
CA LEU A 578 14.80 7.97 -30.87
C LEU A 578 14.65 6.45 -31.00
N ARG A 579 15.40 5.67 -30.20
CA ARG A 579 15.32 4.21 -30.19
C ARG A 579 13.91 3.71 -29.87
N TRP A 580 13.23 4.32 -28.90
CA TRP A 580 11.88 3.94 -28.51
C TRP A 580 10.80 4.43 -29.48
N ASN A 581 11.03 5.53 -30.20
CA ASN A 581 10.10 6.10 -31.18
C ASN A 581 10.40 5.67 -32.63
N GLY A 582 11.17 4.60 -32.83
CA GLY A 582 11.40 3.99 -34.15
C GLY A 582 12.24 4.83 -35.12
N ARG A 583 13.00 5.83 -34.64
CA ARG A 583 13.84 6.68 -35.48
C ARG A 583 15.30 6.22 -35.47
N GLU A 584 15.90 6.14 -36.66
CA GLU A 584 17.21 5.52 -36.89
C GLU A 584 18.37 6.09 -36.04
N ALA A 585 19.26 5.21 -35.57
CA ALA A 585 20.44 5.52 -34.76
C ALA A 585 21.36 6.61 -35.35
N ARG A 586 21.37 6.80 -36.68
CA ARG A 586 22.10 7.89 -37.34
C ARG A 586 21.72 9.28 -36.82
N HIS A 587 20.46 9.48 -36.43
CA HIS A 587 19.97 10.76 -35.92
C HIS A 587 20.45 11.04 -34.48
N ALA A 588 20.71 9.99 -33.70
CA ALA A 588 21.28 10.12 -32.35
C ALA A 588 22.71 10.65 -32.44
N ARG A 589 23.54 10.02 -33.28
CA ARG A 589 24.93 10.45 -33.48
C ARG A 589 25.03 11.87 -34.03
N ALA A 590 24.14 12.24 -34.94
CA ALA A 590 24.06 13.62 -35.44
C ALA A 590 23.72 14.64 -34.34
N THR A 591 23.02 14.24 -33.28
CA THR A 591 22.67 15.13 -32.16
C THR A 591 23.85 15.32 -31.21
N GLU A 592 24.58 14.24 -30.92
CA GLU A 592 25.84 14.33 -30.15
C GLU A 592 26.83 15.26 -30.85
N VAL A 593 27.04 15.08 -32.15
CA VAL A 593 27.95 15.92 -32.96
C VAL A 593 27.47 17.38 -32.97
N ALA A 594 26.19 17.64 -33.24
CA ALA A 594 25.67 19.01 -33.28
C ALA A 594 25.82 19.74 -31.93
N LEU A 595 25.70 19.01 -30.82
CA LEU A 595 25.92 19.57 -29.50
C LEU A 595 27.40 19.84 -29.22
N GLN A 596 28.29 18.95 -29.65
CA GLN A 596 29.73 19.17 -29.57
C GLN A 596 30.14 20.39 -30.41
N ASP A 597 29.67 20.48 -31.65
CA ASP A 597 29.89 21.63 -32.54
C ASP A 597 29.42 22.94 -31.88
N PHE A 598 28.24 22.92 -31.24
CA PHE A 598 27.71 24.06 -30.51
C PHE A 598 28.59 24.47 -29.32
N GLN A 599 29.13 23.50 -28.58
CA GLN A 599 30.01 23.76 -27.43
C GLN A 599 31.38 24.28 -27.85
N GLU A 600 31.89 23.85 -29.00
CA GLU A 600 33.17 24.28 -29.57
C GLU A 600 33.05 25.61 -30.34
N GLN A 601 31.84 26.03 -30.71
CA GLN A 601 31.59 27.28 -31.42
C GLN A 601 32.11 28.49 -30.61
N PHE A 602 32.91 29.33 -31.27
CA PHE A 602 33.38 30.59 -30.69
C PHE A 602 32.20 31.49 -30.31
N GLY A 603 32.18 31.95 -29.05
CA GLY A 603 31.11 32.82 -28.54
C GLY A 603 29.82 32.08 -28.17
N CYS A 604 29.87 30.75 -28.06
CA CYS A 604 28.77 29.92 -27.57
C CYS A 604 28.17 30.51 -26.28
N PRO A 605 26.84 30.65 -26.18
CA PRO A 605 26.16 31.10 -24.96
C PRO A 605 26.60 30.38 -23.68
N TRP A 606 26.81 29.06 -23.74
CA TRP A 606 27.20 28.23 -22.59
C TRP A 606 28.62 28.49 -22.10
N GLN A 607 29.50 29.06 -22.94
CA GLN A 607 30.83 29.50 -22.52
C GLN A 607 30.78 30.85 -21.80
N ARG A 608 29.77 31.69 -22.08
CA ARG A 608 29.64 33.05 -21.53
C ARG A 608 28.82 33.12 -20.26
N LEU A 609 27.89 32.18 -20.06
CA LEU A 609 27.02 32.10 -18.90
C LEU A 609 27.58 31.06 -17.93
N ARG A 610 27.97 31.47 -16.71
CA ARG A 610 28.46 30.50 -15.73
C ARG A 610 27.29 29.67 -15.23
N TRP A 611 27.54 28.39 -14.97
CA TRP A 611 26.51 27.49 -14.43
C TRP A 611 25.89 28.04 -13.15
N SER A 612 26.73 28.53 -12.23
CA SER A 612 26.35 29.11 -10.94
C SER A 612 25.66 30.47 -11.01
N ASP A 613 25.54 31.09 -12.20
CA ASP A 613 24.83 32.36 -12.36
C ASP A 613 23.29 32.19 -12.27
N PHE A 614 22.81 30.95 -12.13
CA PHE A 614 21.38 30.64 -11.99
C PHE A 614 21.13 29.85 -10.71
N ASP A 615 20.28 30.39 -9.84
CA ASP A 615 19.72 29.68 -8.70
C ASP A 615 18.44 30.39 -8.24
N LEU A 616 17.28 29.83 -8.57
CA LEU A 616 15.99 30.30 -8.06
C LEU A 616 15.72 29.86 -6.63
N ALA A 617 16.44 28.87 -6.11
CA ALA A 617 16.29 28.31 -4.78
C ALA A 617 17.06 29.11 -3.70
N GLN A 618 18.28 29.59 -3.97
CA GLN A 618 19.04 30.45 -3.06
C GLN A 618 18.33 31.78 -2.77
N ALA A 619 17.61 32.31 -3.75
CA ALA A 619 16.81 33.51 -3.58
C ALA A 619 15.71 33.33 -2.49
N VAL A 620 15.36 32.09 -2.12
CA VAL A 620 14.37 31.73 -1.08
C VAL A 620 14.93 31.85 0.34
N ALA A 621 16.24 31.67 0.54
CA ALA A 621 16.85 31.64 1.88
C ALA A 621 17.07 33.05 2.48
N ALA A 622 17.04 34.09 1.63
CA ALA A 622 17.33 35.47 2.01
C ALA A 622 16.05 36.31 2.25
N PRO A 623 15.29 36.00 3.31
CA PRO A 623 14.83 37.11 4.17
C PRO A 623 14.83 36.77 5.68
N ALA A 624 15.70 35.87 6.16
CA ALA A 624 15.82 35.58 7.60
C ALA A 624 16.95 36.36 8.31
N ALA A 625 17.84 37.05 7.58
CA ALA A 625 19.07 37.63 8.14
C ALA A 625 19.13 39.17 8.17
N ARG A 626 17.99 39.87 7.99
CA ARG A 626 17.92 41.34 8.12
C ARG A 626 16.74 41.78 8.99
N VAL A 627 16.68 41.23 10.19
CA VAL A 627 15.94 41.83 11.31
C VAL A 627 16.83 41.63 12.55
N GLU A 628 17.83 42.51 12.68
CA GLU A 628 18.50 42.92 13.93
C GLU A 628 19.73 43.75 13.57
N ALA A 629 19.54 45.06 13.51
CA ALA A 629 20.55 46.09 13.79
C ALA A 629 19.81 47.29 14.38
#